data_AF-A0A355QJ82-F1
#
_entry.id   AF-A0A355QJ82-F1
#
_cell.length_a   1.000
_cell.length_b   1.000
_cell.length_c   1.000
_cell.angle_alpha   90.00
_cell.angle_beta   90.00
_cell.angle_gamma   90.00
#
_symmetry.space_group_name_H-M   'P 1'
#
loop_
_entity.id
_entity.type
_entity.pdbx_description
1 polymer ?
#
loop_
_entity_poly.entity_id
_entity_poly.type
_entity_poly.pdbx_seq_one_letter_code
_entity_poly.pdbx_strand_id
1 'polypeptide(L)'
;MTDQATPPRASFRSFEESTRDDWMLIMEQRRELEAALAARILEQFEHLRDDYGGFPVDRLEHSVQTATRAERDGRDDEYVLCALLHDLGDPLTPYNHPDVGA
;
A
#
# COMPACT_ATOMS: atom_id res chain seq x y z
N MET A 1 -10.67 13.10 -31.14
CA MET A 1 -9.55 12.37 -30.51
C MET A 1 -8.66 13.42 -29.89
N THR A 2 -8.79 13.64 -28.59
CA THR A 2 -7.99 14.64 -27.88
C THR A 2 -6.59 14.07 -27.75
N ASP A 3 -5.61 14.76 -28.34
CA ASP A 3 -4.20 14.44 -28.21
C ASP A 3 -3.80 14.60 -26.74
N GLN A 4 -3.68 13.49 -26.02
CA GLN A 4 -3.16 13.52 -24.65
C GLN A 4 -1.64 13.55 -24.77
N ALA A 5 -1.08 14.76 -24.68
CA ALA A 5 0.36 14.95 -24.59
C ALA A 5 0.91 14.06 -23.47
N THR A 6 1.98 13.32 -23.76
CA THR A 6 2.62 12.43 -22.78
C THR A 6 3.13 13.27 -21.60
N PRO A 7 2.82 12.91 -20.34
CA PRO A 7 3.30 13.67 -19.19
C PRO A 7 4.83 13.69 -19.17
N PRO A 8 5.46 14.83 -18.79
CA PRO A 8 6.91 14.97 -18.76
C PRO A 8 7.56 13.92 -17.87
N ARG A 9 8.81 13.51 -18.15
CA ARG A 9 9.54 12.53 -17.32
C ARG A 9 10.91 13.09 -16.94
N ALA A 10 11.38 12.71 -15.76
CA ALA A 10 12.77 12.95 -15.38
C ALA A 10 13.72 12.24 -16.38
N SER A 11 14.88 12.84 -16.65
CA SER A 11 15.78 12.38 -17.73
C SER A 11 17.11 11.78 -17.26
N PHE A 12 17.37 11.79 -15.96
CA PHE A 12 18.60 11.25 -15.38
C PHE A 12 18.74 9.73 -15.62
N ARG A 13 19.98 9.24 -15.73
CA ARG A 13 20.27 7.80 -15.92
C ARG A 13 20.77 7.13 -14.65
N SER A 14 21.19 7.92 -13.66
CA SER A 14 21.49 7.48 -12.29
C SER A 14 20.95 8.50 -11.28
N PHE A 15 20.69 8.09 -10.05
CA PHE A 15 20.23 9.02 -9.00
C PHE A 15 21.24 10.14 -8.72
N GLU A 16 22.53 9.90 -8.93
CA GLU A 16 23.60 10.91 -8.79
C GLU A 16 23.46 12.04 -9.82
N GLU A 17 22.93 11.75 -11.01
CA GLU A 17 22.68 12.73 -12.06
C GLU A 17 21.38 13.52 -11.86
N SER A 18 20.56 13.15 -10.87
CA SER A 18 19.24 13.78 -10.67
C SER A 18 19.36 15.24 -10.27
N THR A 19 18.52 16.08 -10.87
CA THR A 19 18.47 17.52 -10.57
C THR A 19 17.28 17.86 -9.70
N ARG A 20 17.30 19.06 -9.10
CA ARG A 20 16.13 19.59 -8.37
C ARG A 20 14.86 19.59 -9.23
N ASP A 21 14.99 19.94 -10.51
CA ASP A 21 13.87 20.03 -11.44
C ASP A 21 13.29 18.63 -11.74
N ASP A 22 14.13 17.61 -11.87
CA ASP A 22 13.68 16.21 -11.98
C ASP A 22 12.85 15.79 -10.75
N TRP A 23 13.32 16.15 -9.55
CA TRP A 23 12.60 15.83 -8.31
C TRP A 23 11.29 16.59 -8.17
N MET A 24 11.23 17.87 -8.56
CA MET A 24 9.98 18.63 -8.56
C MET A 24 8.94 17.98 -9.49
N LEU A 25 9.37 17.56 -10.68
CA LEU A 25 8.52 16.83 -11.62
C LEU A 25 8.03 15.48 -11.04
N ILE A 26 8.91 14.70 -10.42
CA ILE A 26 8.54 13.42 -9.78
C ILE A 26 7.53 13.66 -8.64
N MET A 27 7.75 14.65 -7.80
CA MET A 27 6.86 14.96 -6.67
C MET A 27 5.50 15.48 -7.14
N GLU A 28 5.47 16.25 -8.24
CA GLU A 28 4.21 16.68 -8.85
C GLU A 28 3.37 15.47 -9.31
N GLN A 29 3.99 14.48 -9.96
CA GLN A 29 3.29 13.26 -10.38
C GLN A 29 2.88 12.36 -9.21
N ARG A 30 3.58 12.44 -8.07
CA ARG A 30 3.22 11.70 -6.85
C ARG A 30 1.93 12.22 -6.21
N ARG A 31 1.54 13.48 -6.42
CA ARG A 31 0.36 14.08 -5.78
C ARG A 31 -0.92 13.28 -5.99
N GLU A 32 -1.13 12.74 -7.20
CA GLU A 32 -2.30 11.90 -7.50
C GLU A 32 -2.29 10.59 -6.72
N LEU A 33 -1.10 9.98 -6.57
CA LEU A 33 -0.92 8.77 -5.78
C LEU A 33 -1.16 9.03 -4.29
N GLU A 34 -0.64 10.13 -3.76
CA GLU A 34 -0.86 10.54 -2.36
C GLU A 34 -2.34 10.79 -2.07
N ALA A 35 -3.02 11.53 -2.96
CA ALA A 35 -4.45 11.79 -2.82
C ALA A 35 -5.30 10.51 -2.89
N ALA A 36 -4.87 9.51 -3.66
CA ALA A 36 -5.56 8.24 -3.82
C ALA A 36 -5.10 7.15 -2.81
N LEU A 37 -4.18 7.46 -1.88
CA LEU A 37 -3.52 6.45 -1.05
C LEU A 37 -4.51 5.56 -0.29
N ALA A 38 -5.49 6.15 0.39
CA ALA A 38 -6.49 5.40 1.15
C ALA A 38 -7.32 4.47 0.26
N ALA A 39 -7.75 4.95 -0.92
CA ALA A 39 -8.51 4.13 -1.87
C ALA A 39 -7.66 2.96 -2.38
N ARG A 40 -6.38 3.20 -2.67
CA ARG A 40 -5.44 2.15 -3.12
C ARG A 40 -5.20 1.09 -2.04
N ILE A 41 -5.10 1.49 -0.78
CA ILE A 41 -5.01 0.55 0.36
C ILE A 41 -6.26 -0.33 0.42
N LEU A 42 -7.45 0.26 0.27
CA LEU A 42 -8.71 -0.50 0.22
C LEU A 42 -8.76 -1.46 -0.99
N GLU A 43 -8.26 -1.05 -2.15
CA GLU A 43 -8.11 -1.94 -3.31
C GLU A 43 -7.18 -3.12 -3.00
N GLN A 44 -6.11 -2.92 -2.22
CA GLN A 44 -5.22 -4.01 -1.83
C GLN A 44 -5.92 -5.01 -0.90
N PHE A 45 -6.79 -4.55 0.00
CA PHE A 45 -7.58 -5.44 0.85
C PHE A 45 -8.50 -6.39 0.06
N GLU A 46 -8.97 -5.98 -1.11
CA GLU A 46 -9.75 -6.87 -1.98
C GLU A 46 -8.93 -8.05 -2.52
N HIS A 47 -7.60 -7.96 -2.55
CA HIS A 47 -6.74 -9.10 -2.88
C HIS A 47 -6.58 -10.10 -1.73
N LEU A 48 -6.92 -9.72 -0.49
CA LEU A 48 -6.92 -10.61 0.68
C LEU A 48 -8.24 -11.38 0.83
N ARG A 49 -9.30 -10.92 0.15
CA ARG A 49 -10.61 -11.56 0.14
C ARG A 49 -10.51 -12.91 -0.56
N ASP A 50 -11.16 -13.92 0.01
CA ASP A 50 -11.17 -15.31 -0.46
C ASP A 50 -9.79 -15.99 -0.54
N ASP A 51 -8.72 -15.37 -0.03
CA ASP A 51 -7.41 -15.99 0.12
C ASP A 51 -7.26 -16.67 1.48
N TYR A 52 -7.71 -17.92 1.54
CA TYR A 52 -7.77 -18.70 2.77
C TYR A 52 -6.41 -19.27 3.20
N GLY A 53 -5.49 -19.57 2.29
CA GLY A 53 -4.23 -20.23 2.63
C GLY A 53 -4.36 -21.56 3.43
N GLY A 54 -5.55 -22.18 3.43
CA GLY A 54 -5.87 -23.36 4.25
C GLY A 54 -6.42 -23.06 5.66
N PHE A 55 -6.57 -21.79 6.04
CA PHE A 55 -7.18 -21.34 7.29
C PHE A 55 -8.73 -21.34 7.21
N PRO A 56 -9.43 -21.30 8.36
CA PRO A 56 -10.90 -21.30 8.41
C PRO A 56 -11.55 -19.97 7.99
N VAL A 57 -10.77 -18.88 7.87
CA VAL A 57 -11.22 -17.55 7.44
C VAL A 57 -10.22 -17.03 6.40
N ASP A 58 -10.66 -16.10 5.56
CA ASP A 58 -9.75 -15.45 4.60
C ASP A 58 -8.86 -14.39 5.29
N ARG A 59 -7.82 -13.93 4.58
CA ARG A 59 -6.88 -12.94 5.12
C ARG A 59 -7.50 -11.58 5.39
N LEU A 60 -8.53 -11.21 4.64
CA LEU A 60 -9.26 -9.97 4.89
C LEU A 60 -9.99 -10.03 6.23
N GLU A 61 -10.74 -11.12 6.47
CA GLU A 61 -11.40 -11.36 7.73
C GLU A 61 -10.39 -11.42 8.88
N HIS A 62 -9.26 -12.11 8.69
CA HIS A 62 -8.17 -12.12 9.67
C HIS A 62 -7.70 -10.71 10.03
N SER A 63 -7.40 -9.87 9.04
CA SER A 63 -6.93 -8.49 9.22
C SER A 63 -7.93 -7.65 10.03
N VAL A 64 -9.23 -7.75 9.68
CA VAL A 64 -10.30 -7.05 10.39
C VAL A 64 -10.48 -7.58 11.81
N GLN A 65 -10.39 -8.90 12.03
CA GLN A 65 -10.47 -9.48 13.37
C GLN A 65 -9.32 -9.00 14.25
N THR A 66 -8.09 -8.93 13.74
CA THR A 66 -6.90 -8.45 14.47
C THR A 66 -7.05 -6.97 14.86
N ALA A 67 -7.45 -6.11 13.91
CA ALA A 67 -7.73 -4.70 14.19
C ALA A 67 -8.87 -4.50 15.20
N THR A 68 -9.96 -5.26 15.07
CA THR A 68 -11.11 -5.19 16.00
C THR A 68 -10.72 -5.60 17.42
N ARG A 69 -9.82 -6.59 17.57
CA ARG A 69 -9.31 -6.99 18.90
C ARG A 69 -8.45 -5.89 19.50
N ALA A 70 -7.60 -5.23 18.70
CA ALA A 70 -6.79 -4.11 19.15
C ALA A 70 -7.66 -2.91 19.58
N GLU A 71 -8.70 -2.57 18.80
CA GLU A 71 -9.65 -1.51 19.15
C GLU A 71 -10.35 -1.80 20.49
N ARG A 72 -10.84 -3.04 20.67
CA ARG A 72 -11.49 -3.49 21.91
C ARG A 72 -10.56 -3.54 23.12
N ASP A 73 -9.26 -3.70 22.90
CA ASP A 73 -8.21 -3.59 23.93
C ASP A 73 -7.89 -2.13 24.30
N GLY A 74 -8.54 -1.15 23.65
CA GLY A 74 -8.33 0.27 23.91
C GLY A 74 -7.01 0.81 23.37
N ARG A 75 -6.48 0.18 22.31
CA ARG A 75 -5.27 0.67 21.61
C ARG A 75 -5.57 1.96 20.86
N ASP A 76 -4.51 2.72 20.57
CA ASP A 76 -4.62 3.93 19.77
C ASP A 76 -4.84 3.64 18.28
N ASP A 77 -5.25 4.68 17.54
CA ASP A 77 -5.58 4.59 16.11
C ASP A 77 -4.40 4.08 15.27
N GLU A 78 -3.16 4.46 15.63
CA GLU A 78 -1.95 4.02 14.92
C GLU A 78 -1.76 2.51 15.07
N TYR A 79 -1.91 1.98 16.29
CA TYR A 79 -1.82 0.55 16.53
C TYR A 79 -2.95 -0.22 15.85
N VAL A 80 -4.20 0.28 15.91
CA VAL A 80 -5.34 -0.34 15.22
C VAL A 80 -5.12 -0.37 13.71
N LEU A 81 -4.57 0.71 13.13
CA LEU A 81 -4.22 0.79 11.72
C LEU A 81 -3.09 -0.18 11.36
N CYS A 82 -2.03 -0.26 12.16
CA CYS A 82 -0.96 -1.25 11.97
C CYS A 82 -1.50 -2.68 12.01
N ALA A 83 -2.35 -3.00 13.00
CA ALA A 83 -3.00 -4.30 13.12
C ALA A 83 -3.87 -4.63 11.89
N LEU A 84 -4.53 -3.62 11.31
CA LEU A 84 -5.31 -3.81 10.08
C LEU A 84 -4.42 -4.06 8.86
N LEU A 85 -3.27 -3.39 8.76
CA LEU A 85 -2.39 -3.41 7.59
C LEU A 85 -1.33 -4.51 7.61
N HIS A 86 -1.09 -5.16 8.75
CA HIS A 86 0.10 -6.02 8.95
C HIS A 86 0.29 -7.04 7.83
N ASP A 87 -0.74 -7.79 7.46
CA ASP A 87 -0.65 -8.84 6.42
C ASP A 87 -0.93 -8.36 4.98
N LEU A 88 -1.02 -7.05 4.71
CA LEU A 88 -1.33 -6.55 3.36
C LEU A 88 -0.28 -6.97 2.31
N GLY A 89 0.95 -7.27 2.75
CA GLY A 89 2.07 -7.70 1.90
C GLY A 89 2.12 -9.20 1.58
N ASP A 90 1.28 -10.03 2.21
CA ASP A 90 1.29 -11.48 2.07
C ASP A 90 1.20 -11.95 0.61
N PRO A 91 0.26 -11.44 -0.23
CA PRO A 91 0.14 -11.87 -1.62
C PRO A 91 1.38 -11.56 -2.46
N LEU A 92 2.17 -10.55 -2.06
CA LEU A 92 3.38 -10.13 -2.76
C LEU A 92 4.61 -10.94 -2.35
N THR A 93 4.55 -11.59 -1.18
CA THR A 93 5.72 -12.23 -0.56
C THR A 93 5.41 -13.59 0.09
N PRO A 94 4.88 -14.57 -0.67
CA PRO A 94 4.42 -15.85 -0.12
C PRO A 94 5.51 -16.70 0.55
N TYR A 95 6.79 -16.36 0.33
CA TYR A 95 7.94 -17.06 0.90
C TYR A 95 8.71 -16.25 1.95
N ASN A 96 8.38 -14.97 2.16
CA ASN A 96 9.14 -14.08 3.05
C ASN A 96 8.31 -12.89 3.56
N HIS A 97 7.08 -13.14 4.00
CA HIS A 97 6.14 -12.13 4.48
C HIS A 97 6.69 -11.12 5.52
N PRO A 98 7.58 -11.48 6.48
CA PRO A 98 8.00 -10.55 7.52
C PRO A 98 8.78 -9.33 7.00
N ASP A 99 9.39 -9.44 5.82
CA ASP A 99 10.27 -8.40 5.28
C ASP A 99 9.53 -7.32 4.48
N VAL A 100 8.25 -7.53 4.14
CA VAL A 100 7.47 -6.61 3.28
C VAL A 100 6.17 -6.12 3.95
N GLY A 101 5.72 -6.80 5.01
CA GLY A 101 4.64 -6.34 5.89
C GLY A 101 4.40 -7.33 7.02
N ALA A 102 4.96 -7.04 8.20
CA ALA A 102 4.62 -7.66 9.48
C ALA A 102 4.56 -6.58 10.57
#